data_AF-A0A1I3TMA6-F1
#
_entry.id   AF-A0A1I3TMA6-F1
#
_cell.length_a   1.000
_cell.length_b   1.000
_cell.length_c   1.000
_cell.angle_alpha   90.00
_cell.angle_beta   90.00
_cell.angle_gamma   90.00
#
_symmetry.space_group_name_H-M   'P 1'
#
loop_
_entity.id
_entity.type
_entity.pdbx_description
1 polymer ?
#
loop_
_entity_poly.entity_id
_entity_poly.type
_entity_poly.pdbx_seq_one_letter_code
_entity_poly.pdbx_strand_id
1 'polypeptide(L)' 'MTSPKNRRENAWKSRKQNQKPHGEVKSLAELSDEASSGVAGYVNARTDGD' A
#
# COMPACT_ATOMS: atom_id res chain seq x y z
N MET A 1 -24.46 -33.37 -1.36
CA MET A 1 -24.64 -32.54 -0.14
C MET A 1 -23.34 -31.84 0.19
N THR A 2 -23.24 -30.52 0.00
CA THR A 2 -22.08 -29.75 0.47
C THR A 2 -22.22 -29.55 1.98
N SER A 3 -21.37 -30.22 2.75
CA SER A 3 -21.30 -30.04 4.21
C SER A 3 -21.03 -28.56 4.56
N PRO A 4 -21.58 -28.01 5.67
CA PRO A 4 -21.36 -26.62 6.08
C PRO A 4 -19.88 -26.21 6.15
N LYS A 5 -18.98 -27.15 6.47
CA LYS A 5 -17.52 -26.94 6.44
C LYS A 5 -17.03 -26.61 5.03
N ASN A 6 -17.44 -27.40 4.04
CA ASN A 6 -17.04 -27.24 2.64
C ASN A 6 -17.55 -25.90 2.06
N ARG A 7 -18.75 -25.46 2.47
CA ARG A 7 -19.28 -24.15 2.10
C ARG A 7 -18.44 -22.99 2.64
N ARG A 8 -17.96 -23.08 3.90
CA ARG A 8 -17.11 -22.04 4.52
C ARG A 8 -15.75 -21.96 3.86
N GLU A 9 -15.13 -23.10 3.57
CA GLU A 9 -13.83 -23.15 2.90
C GLU A 9 -13.89 -22.59 1.48
N ASN A 10 -14.92 -22.95 0.70
CA ASN A 10 -15.10 -22.38 -0.64
C ASN A 10 -15.33 -20.88 -0.60
N ALA A 11 -16.15 -20.39 0.35
CA ALA A 11 -16.33 -18.95 0.53
C ALA A 11 -15.02 -18.22 0.91
N TRP A 12 -14.17 -18.85 1.72
CA TRP A 12 -12.85 -18.29 2.07
C TRP A 12 -11.90 -18.25 0.88
N LYS A 13 -11.84 -19.32 0.08
CA LYS A 13 -11.04 -19.39 -1.15
C LYS A 13 -11.47 -18.32 -2.17
N SER A 14 -12.77 -18.17 -2.41
CA SER A 14 -13.29 -17.14 -3.33
C SER A 14 -12.96 -15.72 -2.88
N ARG A 15 -12.95 -15.45 -1.57
CA ARG A 15 -12.54 -14.15 -1.03
C ARG A 15 -11.06 -13.87 -1.28
N LYS A 16 -10.20 -14.88 -1.13
CA LYS A 16 -8.75 -14.74 -1.33
C LYS A 16 -8.34 -14.66 -2.79
N GLN A 17 -9.05 -15.36 -3.68
CA GLN A 17 -8.76 -15.38 -5.12
C GLN A 17 -8.79 -13.98 -5.75
N ASN A 18 -9.67 -13.09 -5.27
CA ASN A 18 -9.82 -11.73 -5.79
C ASN A 18 -9.10 -10.66 -4.94
N GLN A 19 -8.38 -11.06 -3.88
CA GLN A 19 -7.54 -10.12 -3.14
C GLN A 19 -6.35 -9.76 -4.01
N LYS A 20 -6.38 -8.54 -4.56
CA LYS A 20 -5.20 -7.95 -5.18
C LYS A 20 -4.15 -7.78 -4.08
N PRO A 21 -2.91 -8.25 -4.27
CA PRO A 21 -1.84 -7.89 -3.36
C PRO A 21 -1.78 -6.36 -3.29
N HIS A 22 -1.47 -5.82 -2.10
CA HIS A 22 -1.07 -4.42 -2.02
C HIS A 22 0.07 -4.23 -3.02
N GLY A 23 0.03 -3.14 -3.80
CA GLY A 23 1.05 -2.85 -4.81
C GLY A 23 2.46 -2.93 -4.20
N GLU A 24 3.46 -3.15 -5.04
CA GLU A 24 4.84 -3.23 -4.59
C GLU A 24 5.19 -1.97 -3.79
N VAL A 25 5.62 -2.18 -2.54
CA VAL A 25 6.16 -1.09 -1.72
C VAL A 25 7.57 -0.80 -2.21
N LYS A 26 7.93 0.48 -2.26
CA LYS A 26 9.28 0.91 -2.62
C LYS A 26 10.30 0.18 -1.75
N SER A 27 11.36 -0.29 -2.40
CA SER A 27 12.52 -0.85 -1.73
C SER A 27 13.22 0.20 -0.87
N LEU A 28 14.03 -0.24 0.10
CA LEU A 28 14.82 0.67 0.94
C LEU A 28 15.78 1.54 0.11
N ALA A 29 16.31 1.01 -0.99
CA ALA A 29 17.17 1.75 -1.91
C ALA A 29 16.42 2.92 -2.57
N GLU A 30 15.23 2.65 -3.11
CA GLU A 30 14.38 3.69 -3.71
C GLU A 30 13.99 4.77 -2.70
N LEU A 31 13.68 4.39 -1.46
CA LEU A 31 13.40 5.34 -0.38
C LEU A 31 14.62 6.20 -0.02
N SER A 32 15.82 5.63 -0.07
CA SER A 32 17.08 6.35 0.22
C SER A 32 17.39 7.40 -0.84
N ASP A 33 17.13 7.08 -2.11
CA ASP A 33 17.35 8.01 -3.24
C ASP A 33 16.34 9.17 -3.21
N GLU A 34 15.11 8.93 -2.75
CA GLU A 34 14.09 9.96 -2.52
C GLU A 34 14.47 10.92 -1.39
N ALA A 35 15.09 10.43 -0.30
CA ALA A 35 15.57 11.27 0.78
C ALA A 35 16.73 12.20 0.35
N SER A 36 17.57 11.73 -0.57
CA SER A 36 18.71 12.49 -1.10
C SER A 36 18.27 13.56 -2.11
N SER A 37 17.22 13.30 -2.89
CA SER A 37 16.68 14.22 -3.90
C SER A 37 15.59 15.18 -3.37
N GLY A 38 15.14 15.00 -2.13
CA GLY A 38 14.01 15.74 -1.52
C GLY A 38 14.31 17.06 -0.80
N VAL A 39 15.57 17.53 -0.74
CA VAL A 39 15.94 18.81 -0.08
C VAL A 39 15.53 20.05 -0.90
N ALA A 40 14.80 19.90 -2.00
CA ALA A 40 14.29 21.01 -2.81
C ALA A 40 12.77 21.27 -2.64
N GLY A 41 12.03 20.48 -1.86
CA GLY A 41 10.55 20.48 -1.89
C GLY A 41 9.81 21.01 -0.66
N TYR A 42 10.49 21.32 0.45
CA TYR A 42 9.82 21.69 1.72
C TYR A 42 10.09 23.14 2.17
N VAL A 43 10.20 24.07 1.22
CA VAL A 43 10.21 25.51 1.49
C VAL A 43 9.12 26.17 0.65
N ASN A 44 7.89 26.21 1.16
CA ASN A 44 6.88 27.23 0.86
C ASN A 44 5.57 26.93 1.60
N ALA A 45 5.40 27.48 2.81
CA ALA A 45 4.08 27.68 3.41
C ALA A 45 4.05 28.58 4.68
N ARG A 46 5.02 29.48 4.97
CA ARG A 46 4.99 30.31 6.20
C ARG A 46 5.60 31.72 6.13
N THR A 47 5.63 32.39 4.99
CA THR A 47 6.02 33.81 4.96
C THR A 47 5.17 34.62 3.99
N ASP A 48 3.94 34.94 4.38
CA ASP A 48 3.17 36.07 3.85
C ASP A 48 2.31 36.60 5.00
N GLY A 49 2.76 37.66 5.66
CA GLY A 49 2.03 38.28 6.78
C GLY A 49 2.83 39.28 7.60
N ASP A 50 3.22 40.40 6.98
CA ASP A 50 3.17 41.77 7.55
C ASP A 50 3.19 42.79 6.39
#